data_AF-A0A179FFJ9-F1
#
_entry.id   AF-A0A179FFJ9-F1
#
_cell.length_a   1.000
_cell.length_b   1.000
_cell.length_c   1.000
_cell.angle_alpha   90.00
_cell.angle_beta   90.00
_cell.angle_gamma   90.00
#
_symmetry.space_group_name_H-M   'P 1'
#
loop_
_entity.id
_entity.type
_entity.pdbx_description
1 polymer ?
#
loop_
_entity_poly.entity_id
_entity_poly.type
_entity_poly.pdbx_seq_one_letter_code
_entity_poly.pdbx_strand_id
1 'polypeptide(L)'
;MVKILDNLRDVPYADYAPEQPQPLKLSEKVSTPNSKAKLKQKSKDGTAVSGEEGKIKSRRKPLLATYEPDKRLDSWLKVKKDYNSRFDTLDLIPIAGWHGQGRKAKWWSPILLAVRNEETGMFEAVCKCISGFTDAFYKANKQFYDNGDESGEPKNVRFQKPSYIEYNGPGPDVWFEPQEVWEMAFADITLSPTYTAAIGLVSDERGLSLRFPRFLKKREDKGIEEASTNEFLAGLWRKQEAKAVTERDSKAAGEEEAGEV
;
A
#
# COMPACT_ATOMS: atom_id res chain seq x y z
N MET A 1 -18.58 14.04 35.39
CA MET A 1 -19.31 15.28 35.11
C MET A 1 -18.58 15.98 33.96
N VAL A 2 -18.96 15.64 32.71
CA VAL A 2 -18.31 16.15 31.50
C VAL A 2 -19.08 17.39 31.08
N LYS A 3 -18.43 18.56 31.13
CA LYS A 3 -19.03 19.81 30.67
C LYS A 3 -19.19 19.73 29.15
N ILE A 4 -20.43 19.57 28.72
CA ILE A 4 -20.86 19.80 27.34
C ILE A 4 -20.69 21.29 27.12
N LEU A 5 -19.71 21.67 26.30
CA LEU A 5 -19.58 23.03 25.78
C LEU A 5 -20.64 23.17 24.68
N ASP A 6 -21.68 23.92 25.01
CA ASP A 6 -22.71 24.34 24.07
C ASP A 6 -22.06 25.02 22.85
N ASN A 7 -22.34 24.46 21.67
CA ASN A 7 -22.06 25.08 20.38
C ASN A 7 -22.89 26.36 20.27
N LEU A 8 -22.33 27.49 20.71
CA LEU A 8 -22.86 28.82 20.41
C LEU A 8 -22.77 29.04 18.90
N ARG A 9 -23.94 29.10 18.26
CA ARG A 9 -24.10 29.21 16.81
C ARG A 9 -23.93 30.62 16.24
N ASP A 10 -23.71 31.62 17.08
CA ASP A 10 -23.62 33.01 16.64
C ASP A 10 -22.43 33.70 17.33
N VAL A 11 -21.24 33.56 16.72
CA VAL A 11 -20.15 34.50 16.97
C VAL A 11 -20.24 35.57 15.89
N PRO A 12 -20.60 36.82 16.19
CA PRO A 12 -20.59 37.88 15.19
C PRO A 12 -19.16 38.08 14.71
N TYR A 13 -18.97 37.89 13.40
CA TYR A 13 -17.72 38.13 12.71
C TYR A 13 -17.39 39.62 12.86
N ALA A 14 -16.33 39.94 13.60
CA ALA A 14 -15.86 41.32 13.68
C ALA A 14 -15.46 41.78 12.28
N ASP A 15 -15.99 42.94 11.86
CA ASP A 15 -15.72 43.59 10.58
C ASP A 15 -14.22 43.88 10.43
N TYR A 16 -13.48 42.92 9.86
CA TYR A 16 -12.17 43.18 9.29
C TYR A 16 -12.41 43.75 7.89
N ALA A 17 -12.23 45.06 7.76
CA ALA A 17 -12.23 45.72 6.46
C ALA A 17 -11.25 44.97 5.52
N PRO A 18 -11.67 44.54 4.33
CA PRO A 18 -10.78 43.83 3.42
C PRO A 18 -9.78 44.83 2.85
N GLU A 19 -8.55 44.80 3.35
CA GLU A 19 -7.41 45.23 2.56
C GLU A 19 -7.38 44.33 1.31
N GLN A 20 -7.43 44.95 0.13
CA GLN A 20 -7.62 44.22 -1.13
C GLN A 20 -6.55 43.13 -1.28
N PRO A 21 -6.93 41.85 -1.46
CA PRO A 21 -5.96 40.83 -1.79
C PRO A 21 -5.39 41.15 -3.17
N GLN A 22 -4.10 41.46 -3.23
CA GLN A 22 -3.32 41.47 -4.46
C GLN A 22 -3.58 40.13 -5.20
N PRO A 23 -3.94 40.15 -6.50
CA PRO A 23 -4.31 38.93 -7.19
C PRO A 23 -3.09 37.99 -7.28
N LEU A 24 -3.15 36.88 -6.55
CA LEU A 24 -2.27 35.74 -6.78
C LEU A 24 -2.46 35.28 -8.23
N LYS A 25 -1.38 35.34 -9.03
CA LYS A 25 -1.37 34.81 -10.40
C LYS A 25 -1.74 33.33 -10.34
N LEU A 26 -2.96 33.02 -10.76
CA LEU A 26 -3.47 31.66 -10.90
C LEU A 26 -2.70 30.99 -12.04
N SER A 27 -1.88 29.99 -11.71
CA SER A 27 -1.24 29.13 -12.71
C SER A 27 -2.29 28.44 -13.57
N GLU A 28 -1.94 28.25 -14.84
CA GLU A 28 -2.86 27.95 -15.94
C GLU A 28 -3.86 26.82 -15.65
N LYS A 29 -5.12 27.09 -15.94
CA LYS A 29 -6.18 26.09 -15.96
C LYS A 29 -5.89 25.08 -17.07
N VAL A 30 -5.57 23.84 -16.70
CA VAL A 30 -5.57 22.71 -17.63
C VAL A 30 -6.97 22.55 -18.23
N SER A 31 -7.08 22.78 -19.53
CA SER A 31 -8.30 22.60 -20.32
C SER A 31 -8.59 21.10 -20.50
N THR A 32 -9.69 20.62 -19.94
CA THR A 32 -10.23 19.29 -20.28
C THR A 32 -10.99 19.37 -21.61
N PRO A 33 -10.79 18.43 -22.56
CA PRO A 33 -11.46 18.49 -23.86
C PRO A 33 -12.99 18.35 -23.72
N ASN A 34 -13.70 19.35 -24.23
CA ASN A 34 -15.15 19.35 -24.40
C ASN A 34 -15.56 18.27 -25.41
N SER A 35 -16.15 17.16 -24.94
CA SER A 35 -16.90 16.25 -25.82
C SER A 35 -18.26 16.88 -26.17
N LYS A 36 -18.28 17.68 -27.23
CA LYS A 36 -19.54 18.07 -27.88
C LYS A 36 -20.20 16.84 -28.49
N ALA A 37 -21.22 16.32 -27.79
CA ALA A 37 -22.21 15.42 -28.36
C ALA A 37 -22.90 16.11 -29.56
N LYS A 38 -22.77 15.52 -30.76
CA LYS A 38 -23.62 15.86 -31.91
C LYS A 38 -24.79 14.88 -31.94
N LEU A 39 -25.98 15.37 -31.62
CA LEU A 39 -27.24 14.76 -32.04
C LEU A 39 -27.42 14.97 -33.56
N LYS A 40 -27.83 13.91 -34.28
CA LYS A 40 -28.76 14.00 -35.41
C LYS A 40 -29.50 12.66 -35.61
N GLN A 41 -30.83 12.76 -35.65
CA GLN A 41 -31.87 11.74 -35.96
C GLN A 41 -31.69 11.20 -37.41
N LYS A 42 -32.30 10.14 -37.96
CA LYS A 42 -33.60 9.40 -37.83
C LYS A 42 -33.47 8.19 -38.79
N SER A 43 -33.93 6.95 -38.54
CA SER A 43 -35.22 6.32 -38.99
C SER A 43 -35.07 4.79 -38.77
N LYS A 44 -35.93 4.05 -38.05
CA LYS A 44 -37.32 3.57 -38.29
C LYS A 44 -37.36 2.12 -38.81
N ASP A 45 -37.76 1.22 -37.90
CA ASP A 45 -38.45 -0.09 -38.02
C ASP A 45 -37.94 -0.95 -36.87
N GLY A 46 -38.70 -1.65 -36.03
CA GLY A 46 -40.10 -2.05 -35.98
C GLY A 46 -40.12 -3.27 -35.06
N THR A 47 -41.22 -3.49 -34.33
CA THR A 47 -41.54 -4.68 -33.49
C THR A 47 -41.30 -4.52 -31.99
N ALA A 48 -42.43 -4.50 -31.27
CA ALA A 48 -42.56 -4.45 -29.83
C ALA A 48 -42.15 -5.78 -29.18
N VAL A 49 -41.32 -5.71 -28.13
CA VAL A 49 -41.20 -6.75 -27.11
C VAL A 49 -41.12 -6.08 -25.75
N SER A 50 -42.04 -6.48 -24.88
CA SER A 50 -42.12 -6.13 -23.46
C SER A 50 -40.82 -6.41 -22.72
N GLY A 51 -40.28 -5.39 -22.05
CA GLY A 51 -39.14 -5.55 -21.14
C GLY A 51 -39.08 -4.39 -20.16
N GLU A 52 -39.15 -4.69 -18.87
CA GLU A 52 -38.97 -3.73 -17.78
C GLU A 52 -37.67 -2.93 -17.99
N GLU A 53 -37.80 -1.62 -18.19
CA GLU A 53 -36.65 -0.73 -18.27
C GLU A 53 -35.98 -0.60 -16.90
N GLY A 54 -34.97 -1.44 -16.69
CA GLY A 54 -34.01 -1.29 -15.61
C GLY A 54 -33.34 0.07 -15.73
N LYS A 55 -33.76 1.03 -14.90
CA LYS A 55 -33.05 2.29 -14.68
C LYS A 55 -31.58 1.97 -14.34
N ILE A 56 -30.67 2.19 -15.28
CA ILE A 56 -29.25 2.28 -15.01
C ILE A 56 -29.06 3.51 -14.12
N LYS A 57 -29.14 3.32 -12.80
CA LYS A 57 -28.73 4.33 -11.82
C LYS A 57 -27.24 4.54 -12.03
N SER A 58 -26.89 5.57 -12.80
CA SER A 58 -25.56 6.18 -12.78
C SER A 58 -25.20 6.39 -11.31
N ARG A 59 -24.33 5.53 -10.79
CA ARG A 59 -23.95 5.42 -9.38
C ARG A 59 -22.97 6.55 -8.99
N ARG A 60 -23.10 7.72 -9.61
CA ARG A 60 -22.27 8.89 -9.35
C ARG A 60 -22.93 9.68 -8.23
N LYS A 61 -22.55 9.36 -7.00
CA LYS A 61 -22.85 10.24 -5.87
C LYS A 61 -22.18 11.59 -6.16
N PRO A 62 -22.89 12.72 -6.05
CA PRO A 62 -22.28 14.03 -6.23
C PRO A 62 -21.19 14.22 -5.16
N LEU A 63 -19.97 14.56 -5.59
CA LEU A 63 -18.88 14.89 -4.68
C LEU A 63 -19.08 16.34 -4.21
N LEU A 64 -19.30 16.53 -2.92
CA LEU A 64 -19.50 17.86 -2.33
C LEU A 64 -18.15 18.56 -2.19
N ALA A 65 -18.00 19.77 -2.73
CA ALA A 65 -16.74 20.53 -2.66
C ALA A 65 -16.56 21.31 -1.33
N THR A 66 -17.51 21.19 -0.39
CA THR A 66 -17.47 21.88 0.89
C THR A 66 -16.50 21.22 1.86
N TYR A 67 -15.70 22.04 2.55
CA TYR A 67 -14.88 21.58 3.67
C TYR A 67 -15.74 21.52 4.93
N GLU A 68 -16.26 20.34 5.23
CA GLU A 68 -17.03 20.10 6.44
C GLU A 68 -16.15 19.32 7.45
N PRO A 69 -15.48 20.03 8.39
CA PRO A 69 -14.68 19.35 9.40
C PRO A 69 -15.57 18.36 10.19
N ASP A 70 -14.97 17.26 10.64
CA ASP A 70 -15.64 16.12 11.30
C ASP A 70 -16.45 15.18 10.39
N LYS A 71 -16.78 15.59 9.15
CA LYS A 71 -17.48 14.71 8.19
C LYS A 71 -16.50 14.01 7.26
N ARG A 72 -16.62 12.68 7.19
CA ARG A 72 -15.92 11.88 6.19
C ARG A 72 -16.67 11.93 4.85
N LEU A 73 -16.18 12.75 3.93
CA LEU A 73 -16.72 12.87 2.58
C LEU A 73 -15.84 12.13 1.57
N ASP A 74 -16.46 11.47 0.58
CA ASP A 74 -15.76 10.82 -0.54
C ASP A 74 -15.20 11.85 -1.56
N SER A 75 -15.31 13.15 -1.25
CA SER A 75 -15.01 14.24 -2.18
C SER A 75 -13.52 14.40 -2.49
N TRP A 76 -12.64 13.97 -1.59
CA TRP A 76 -11.19 14.05 -1.78
C TRP A 76 -10.63 12.66 -2.03
N LEU A 77 -10.31 12.38 -3.30
CA LEU A 77 -9.80 11.10 -3.73
C LEU A 77 -8.28 11.15 -3.84
N LYS A 78 -7.60 10.35 -3.02
CA LYS A 78 -6.17 10.10 -3.17
C LYS A 78 -5.95 9.03 -4.24
N VAL A 79 -5.41 9.42 -5.37
CA VAL A 79 -4.93 8.47 -6.39
C VAL A 79 -3.43 8.38 -6.22
N LYS A 80 -2.96 7.20 -5.81
CA LYS A 80 -1.54 6.92 -5.67
C LYS A 80 -1.09 5.91 -6.70
N LYS A 81 0.18 5.97 -7.07
CA LYS A 81 0.78 5.05 -8.05
C LYS A 81 0.67 3.60 -7.61
N ASP A 82 0.79 3.33 -6.31
CA ASP A 82 0.68 1.99 -5.71
C ASP A 82 -0.74 1.41 -5.73
N TYR A 83 -1.74 2.12 -6.29
CA TYR A 83 -3.10 1.61 -6.45
C TYR A 83 -3.40 1.06 -7.85
N ASN A 84 -2.50 1.28 -8.82
CA ASN A 84 -2.65 0.78 -10.18
C ASN A 84 -2.03 -0.63 -10.30
N SER A 85 -2.60 -1.53 -11.09
CA SER A 85 -2.12 -2.92 -11.28
C SER A 85 -0.72 -3.07 -11.89
N ARG A 86 0.03 -1.97 -12.04
CA ARG A 86 1.37 -1.91 -12.64
C ARG A 86 2.43 -1.44 -11.64
N PHE A 87 2.22 -1.64 -10.34
CA PHE A 87 3.27 -1.44 -9.33
C PHE A 87 4.18 -2.66 -9.27
N ASP A 88 5.44 -2.44 -8.88
CA ASP A 88 6.41 -3.51 -8.70
C ASP A 88 5.99 -4.37 -7.51
N THR A 89 5.92 -5.69 -7.74
CA THR A 89 5.66 -6.69 -6.71
C THR A 89 6.93 -7.42 -6.35
N LEU A 90 6.97 -7.93 -5.14
CA LEU A 90 8.04 -8.81 -4.66
C LEU A 90 7.44 -10.11 -4.19
N ASP A 91 8.07 -11.20 -4.59
CA ASP A 91 7.74 -12.54 -4.15
C ASP A 91 8.60 -12.86 -2.91
N LEU A 92 8.00 -12.82 -1.72
CA LEU A 92 8.68 -12.95 -0.43
C LEU A 92 8.28 -14.22 0.31
N ILE A 93 9.17 -14.70 1.18
CA ILE A 93 8.97 -15.93 1.94
C ILE A 93 8.52 -15.59 3.37
N PRO A 94 7.41 -16.16 3.89
CA PRO A 94 7.04 -16.02 5.29
C PRO A 94 7.96 -16.85 6.18
N ILE A 95 8.62 -16.19 7.14
CA ILE A 95 9.64 -16.80 7.99
C ILE A 95 9.31 -16.78 9.49
N ALA A 96 8.39 -15.91 9.93
CA ALA A 96 7.99 -15.85 11.34
C ALA A 96 6.65 -15.12 11.54
N GLY A 97 6.06 -15.27 12.72
CA GLY A 97 4.81 -14.61 13.08
C GLY A 97 4.79 -14.11 14.53
N TRP A 98 3.98 -13.09 14.78
CA TRP A 98 3.59 -12.64 16.12
C TRP A 98 2.10 -12.86 16.34
N HIS A 99 1.69 -13.05 17.58
CA HIS A 99 0.29 -12.99 17.96
C HIS A 99 -0.25 -11.58 17.76
N GLY A 100 -1.33 -11.49 16.99
CA GLY A 100 -2.01 -10.22 16.77
C GLY A 100 -2.55 -9.60 18.04
N GLN A 101 -2.95 -8.35 17.90
CA GLN A 101 -3.51 -7.56 18.98
C GLN A 101 -4.92 -7.10 18.59
N GLY A 102 -5.79 -6.89 19.57
CA GLY A 102 -7.18 -6.43 19.37
C GLY A 102 -7.97 -7.38 18.46
N ARG A 103 -8.51 -6.88 17.34
CA ARG A 103 -9.27 -7.70 16.37
C ARG A 103 -8.48 -8.90 15.86
N LYS A 104 -7.15 -8.80 15.80
CA LYS A 104 -6.28 -9.84 15.26
C LYS A 104 -5.69 -10.77 16.32
N ALA A 105 -6.15 -10.68 17.57
CA ALA A 105 -5.62 -11.48 18.69
C ALA A 105 -5.57 -12.99 18.44
N LYS A 106 -6.50 -13.51 17.63
CA LYS A 106 -6.59 -14.95 17.31
C LYS A 106 -5.71 -15.39 16.14
N TRP A 107 -4.99 -14.48 15.49
CA TRP A 107 -4.30 -14.73 14.23
C TRP A 107 -2.82 -14.33 14.30
N TRP A 108 -2.00 -14.93 13.44
CA TRP A 108 -0.63 -14.47 13.19
C TRP A 108 -0.63 -13.12 12.48
N SER A 109 -0.24 -12.06 13.17
CA SER A 109 -0.10 -10.71 12.63
C SER A 109 0.65 -9.81 13.61
N PRO A 110 1.78 -9.17 13.26
CA PRO A 110 2.47 -9.21 11.98
C PRO A 110 3.03 -10.58 11.57
N ILE A 111 3.31 -10.72 10.28
CA ILE A 111 4.07 -11.83 9.71
C ILE A 111 5.38 -11.27 9.15
N LEU A 112 6.51 -11.89 9.50
CA LEU A 112 7.84 -11.53 9.02
C LEU A 112 8.09 -12.18 7.66
N LEU A 113 8.55 -11.38 6.71
CA LEU A 113 8.84 -11.80 5.35
C LEU A 113 10.32 -11.60 5.03
N ALA A 114 10.87 -12.50 4.22
CA ALA A 114 12.28 -12.51 3.82
C ALA A 114 12.46 -12.65 2.30
N VAL A 115 13.63 -12.21 1.83
CA VAL A 115 14.19 -12.54 0.51
C VAL A 115 15.22 -13.65 0.65
N ARG A 116 15.52 -14.33 -0.45
CA ARG A 116 16.60 -15.32 -0.54
C ARG A 116 17.90 -14.62 -0.92
N ASN A 117 19.00 -14.96 -0.25
CA ASN A 117 20.34 -14.59 -0.67
C ASN A 117 20.93 -15.78 -1.44
N GLU A 118 21.24 -15.60 -2.72
CA GLU A 118 21.75 -16.70 -3.56
C GLU A 118 23.21 -17.06 -3.25
N GLU A 119 24.00 -16.11 -2.75
CA GLU A 119 25.40 -16.31 -2.43
C GLU A 119 25.58 -17.11 -1.14
N THR A 120 24.77 -16.83 -0.12
CA THR A 120 24.85 -17.47 1.20
C THR A 120 23.85 -18.61 1.38
N GLY A 121 22.80 -18.65 0.56
CA GLY A 121 21.66 -19.56 0.71
C GLY A 121 20.76 -19.24 1.92
N MET A 122 20.94 -18.08 2.55
CA MET A 122 20.18 -17.68 3.74
C MET A 122 18.94 -16.85 3.38
N PHE A 123 17.96 -16.82 4.30
CA PHE A 123 16.79 -15.95 4.18
C PHE A 123 16.97 -14.67 5.00
N GLU A 124 17.04 -13.54 4.31
CA GLU A 124 17.24 -12.23 4.92
C GLU A 124 15.90 -11.53 5.14
N ALA A 125 15.60 -11.17 6.39
CA ALA A 125 14.35 -10.50 6.73
C ALA A 125 14.26 -9.10 6.11
N VAL A 126 13.12 -8.78 5.48
CA VAL A 126 12.87 -7.50 4.78
C VAL A 126 11.85 -6.66 5.51
N CYS A 127 10.69 -7.22 5.84
CA CYS A 127 9.59 -6.45 6.41
C CYS A 127 8.60 -7.31 7.20
N LYS A 128 7.83 -6.62 8.04
CA LYS A 128 6.64 -7.17 8.69
C LYS A 128 5.40 -6.75 7.91
N CYS A 129 4.53 -7.70 7.60
CA CYS A 129 3.25 -7.43 6.97
C CYS A 129 2.09 -7.63 7.94
N ILE A 130 1.16 -6.66 7.95
CA ILE A 130 -0.07 -6.69 8.75
C ILE A 130 -1.31 -6.50 7.85
N SER A 131 -1.15 -6.12 6.59
CA SER A 131 -2.24 -5.68 5.71
C SER A 131 -2.36 -6.53 4.46
N GLY A 132 -3.57 -6.61 3.89
CA GLY A 132 -3.86 -7.35 2.65
C GLY A 132 -4.44 -8.75 2.87
N PHE A 133 -4.46 -9.23 4.10
CA PHE A 133 -5.01 -10.54 4.45
C PHE A 133 -6.53 -10.50 4.63
N THR A 134 -7.23 -11.47 4.05
CA THR A 134 -8.65 -11.71 4.30
C THR A 134 -8.85 -12.56 5.55
N ASP A 135 -10.03 -12.51 6.15
CA ASP A 135 -10.35 -13.33 7.33
C ASP A 135 -10.29 -14.84 7.01
N ALA A 136 -10.59 -15.23 5.76
CA ALA A 136 -10.43 -16.60 5.28
C ALA A 136 -8.94 -17.00 5.20
N PHE A 137 -8.09 -16.09 4.72
CA PHE A 137 -6.64 -16.31 4.70
C PHE A 137 -6.08 -16.50 6.12
N TYR A 138 -6.48 -15.66 7.08
CA TYR A 138 -6.01 -15.81 8.46
C TYR A 138 -6.37 -17.17 9.06
N LYS A 139 -7.57 -17.68 8.79
CA LYS A 139 -7.99 -19.02 9.22
C LYS A 139 -7.12 -20.11 8.61
N ALA A 140 -6.92 -20.08 7.29
CA ALA A 140 -6.09 -21.05 6.58
C ALA A 140 -4.63 -20.98 7.04
N ASN A 141 -4.08 -19.77 7.20
CA ASN A 141 -2.71 -19.55 7.64
C ASN A 141 -2.46 -20.03 9.07
N LYS A 142 -3.43 -19.83 9.99
CA LYS A 142 -3.34 -20.36 11.35
C LYS A 142 -3.36 -21.90 11.37
N GLN A 143 -4.19 -22.51 10.52
CA GLN A 143 -4.24 -23.98 10.41
C GLN A 143 -2.98 -24.57 9.75
N PHE A 144 -2.36 -23.83 8.83
CA PHE A 144 -1.14 -24.26 8.17
C PHE A 144 0.09 -24.13 9.08
N TYR A 145 0.18 -23.02 9.81
CA TYR A 145 1.20 -22.72 10.82
C TYR A 145 0.60 -22.84 12.23
N ASP A 146 0.27 -24.07 12.60
CA ASP A 146 -0.27 -24.37 13.93
C ASP A 146 0.89 -24.50 14.93
N ASN A 147 0.85 -23.73 16.00
CA ASN A 147 1.83 -23.82 17.09
C ASN A 147 1.53 -24.94 18.09
N GLY A 148 0.47 -25.70 17.87
CA GLY A 148 0.04 -26.79 18.75
C GLY A 148 -0.95 -26.33 19.83
N ASP A 149 -1.38 -25.07 19.83
CA ASP A 149 -2.38 -24.56 20.79
C ASP A 149 -3.72 -25.30 20.67
N GLU A 150 -4.08 -25.72 19.44
CA GLU A 150 -5.32 -26.45 19.17
C GLU A 150 -5.08 -27.97 18.99
N SER A 151 -4.00 -28.35 18.31
CA SER A 151 -3.74 -29.75 17.92
C SER A 151 -2.82 -30.53 18.89
N GLY A 152 -2.15 -29.87 19.83
CA GLY A 152 -1.19 -30.48 20.75
C GLY A 152 0.21 -30.74 20.18
N GLU A 153 0.36 -30.70 18.85
CA GLU A 153 1.65 -30.82 18.16
C GLU A 153 1.86 -29.62 17.21
N PRO A 154 3.04 -28.96 17.23
CA PRO A 154 3.34 -27.86 16.33
C PRO A 154 3.51 -28.37 14.89
N LYS A 155 2.89 -27.69 13.94
CA LYS A 155 2.94 -28.00 12.50
C LYS A 155 3.53 -26.82 11.73
N ASN A 156 4.59 -27.08 10.98
CA ASN A 156 5.30 -26.09 10.15
C ASN A 156 5.82 -24.87 10.91
N VAL A 157 6.02 -24.98 12.24
CA VAL A 157 6.58 -23.91 13.06
C VAL A 157 7.71 -24.42 13.95
N ARG A 158 8.56 -23.49 14.38
CA ARG A 158 9.64 -23.71 15.33
C ARG A 158 9.64 -22.61 16.38
N PHE A 159 9.99 -22.96 17.61
CA PHE A 159 10.10 -21.98 18.71
C PHE A 159 11.48 -21.29 18.73
N GLN A 160 12.50 -21.93 18.17
CA GLN A 160 13.86 -21.39 18.09
C GLN A 160 14.16 -20.89 16.68
N LYS A 161 14.97 -19.83 16.62
CA LYS A 161 15.41 -19.23 15.36
C LYS A 161 16.26 -20.24 14.56
N PRO A 162 15.87 -20.59 13.33
CA PRO A 162 16.69 -21.40 12.45
C PRO A 162 17.98 -20.70 12.05
N SER A 163 19.07 -21.46 11.87
CA SER A 163 20.39 -20.92 11.51
C SER A 163 20.43 -20.28 10.11
N TYR A 164 19.55 -20.73 9.21
CA TYR A 164 19.46 -20.24 7.83
C TYR A 164 18.62 -18.96 7.69
N ILE A 165 18.17 -18.34 8.79
CA ILE A 165 17.38 -17.10 8.78
C ILE A 165 18.16 -15.98 9.44
N GLU A 166 18.32 -14.87 8.71
CA GLU A 166 18.94 -13.66 9.23
C GLU A 166 17.89 -12.63 9.63
N TYR A 167 17.94 -12.24 10.90
CA TYR A 167 17.06 -11.24 11.49
C TYR A 167 17.61 -10.79 12.84
N ASN A 168 17.76 -9.46 12.98
CA ASN A 168 18.34 -8.80 14.16
C ASN A 168 17.31 -8.01 14.97
N GLY A 169 16.02 -8.08 14.60
CA GLY A 169 14.95 -7.35 15.27
C GLY A 169 14.39 -8.07 16.51
N PRO A 170 13.31 -7.53 17.10
CA PRO A 170 12.62 -8.14 18.23
C PRO A 170 12.17 -9.56 17.91
N GLY A 171 12.41 -10.51 18.81
CA GLY A 171 12.09 -11.93 18.63
C GLY A 171 10.62 -12.16 18.25
N PRO A 172 10.32 -13.01 17.26
CA PRO A 172 8.96 -13.47 16.98
C PRO A 172 8.47 -14.47 18.02
N ASP A 173 7.14 -14.62 18.09
CA ASP A 173 6.52 -15.62 18.96
C ASP A 173 6.73 -17.03 18.39
N VAL A 174 6.67 -17.15 17.06
CA VAL A 174 6.90 -18.40 16.32
C VAL A 174 7.70 -18.15 15.06
N TRP A 175 8.60 -19.07 14.73
CA TRP A 175 9.29 -19.15 13.45
C TRP A 175 8.54 -20.10 12.53
N PHE A 176 8.38 -19.73 11.27
CA PHE A 176 7.71 -20.54 10.27
C PHE A 176 8.74 -21.35 9.50
N GLU A 177 8.41 -22.60 9.19
CA GLU A 177 9.19 -23.36 8.22
C GLU A 177 8.96 -22.73 6.83
N PRO A 178 10.03 -22.25 6.16
CA PRO A 178 9.91 -21.70 4.82
C PRO A 178 9.38 -22.77 3.87
N GLN A 179 8.18 -22.59 3.35
CA GLN A 179 7.52 -23.52 2.41
C GLN A 179 6.68 -22.81 1.35
N GLU A 180 6.35 -21.54 1.57
CA GLU A 180 5.45 -20.78 0.73
C GLU A 180 6.15 -19.53 0.19
N VAL A 181 5.66 -19.01 -0.93
CA VAL A 181 6.07 -17.72 -1.47
C VAL A 181 4.83 -16.85 -1.65
N TRP A 182 4.91 -15.60 -1.20
CA TRP A 182 3.80 -14.67 -1.19
C TRP A 182 4.11 -13.46 -2.05
N GLU A 183 3.16 -13.08 -2.90
CA GLU A 183 3.27 -11.87 -3.70
C GLU A 183 2.87 -10.66 -2.87
N MET A 184 3.79 -9.72 -2.77
CA MET A 184 3.70 -8.55 -1.91
C MET A 184 3.73 -7.27 -2.75
N ALA A 185 2.75 -6.41 -2.52
CA ALA A 185 2.74 -5.04 -3.01
C ALA A 185 3.42 -4.11 -2.01
N PHE A 186 4.10 -3.08 -2.48
CA PHE A 186 4.68 -2.03 -1.64
C PHE A 186 4.56 -0.67 -2.35
N ALA A 187 4.79 0.41 -1.60
CA ALA A 187 4.82 1.76 -2.16
C ALA A 187 6.24 2.12 -2.62
N ASP A 188 7.20 2.04 -1.70
CA ASP A 188 8.60 2.41 -1.90
C ASP A 188 9.50 1.43 -1.13
N ILE A 189 10.78 1.37 -1.50
CA ILE A 189 11.83 0.67 -0.76
C ILE A 189 12.65 1.70 0.02
N THR A 190 12.95 1.39 1.29
CA THR A 190 13.64 2.30 2.21
C THR A 190 14.79 1.60 2.92
N LEU A 191 15.83 2.35 3.28
CA LEU A 191 16.90 1.87 4.16
C LEU A 191 16.35 1.64 5.58
N SER A 192 16.65 0.47 6.14
CA SER A 192 16.24 0.07 7.48
C SER A 192 17.44 -0.30 8.33
N PRO A 193 17.51 0.17 9.59
CA PRO A 193 18.52 -0.28 10.55
C PRO A 193 18.20 -1.66 11.15
N THR A 194 16.96 -2.16 11.00
CA THR A 194 16.50 -3.39 11.68
C THR A 194 16.54 -4.63 10.79
N TYR A 195 16.39 -4.43 9.48
CA TYR A 195 16.27 -5.51 8.51
C TYR A 195 17.61 -5.70 7.81
N THR A 196 17.97 -6.96 7.55
CA THR A 196 19.28 -7.35 7.02
C THR A 196 19.27 -7.52 5.51
N ALA A 197 18.10 -7.51 4.88
CA ALA A 197 17.96 -7.72 3.45
C ALA A 197 18.84 -6.78 2.62
N ALA A 198 19.67 -7.34 1.74
CA ALA A 198 20.58 -6.60 0.84
C ALA A 198 21.57 -5.67 1.57
N ILE A 199 21.93 -5.97 2.82
CA ILE A 199 23.02 -5.29 3.51
C ILE A 199 24.34 -5.52 2.75
N GLY A 200 25.18 -4.49 2.64
CA GLY A 200 26.42 -4.52 1.85
C GLY A 200 26.23 -4.34 0.33
N LEU A 201 25.02 -4.54 -0.23
CA LEU A 201 24.77 -4.30 -1.66
C LEU A 201 24.44 -2.84 -1.96
N VAL A 202 23.73 -2.18 -1.04
CA VAL A 202 23.32 -0.78 -1.17
C VAL A 202 23.95 0.10 -0.11
N SER A 203 24.00 -0.38 1.13
CA SER A 203 24.62 0.31 2.26
C SER A 203 25.32 -0.71 3.14
N ASP A 204 26.52 -0.38 3.61
CA ASP A 204 27.35 -1.29 4.42
C ASP A 204 26.73 -1.58 5.79
N GLU A 205 25.97 -0.63 6.35
CA GLU A 205 25.43 -0.74 7.72
C GLU A 205 23.93 -1.05 7.77
N ARG A 206 23.19 -0.77 6.69
CA ARG A 206 21.71 -0.81 6.69
C ARG A 206 21.20 -1.70 5.58
N GLY A 207 20.28 -2.59 5.90
CA GLY A 207 19.52 -3.33 4.90
C GLY A 207 18.36 -2.53 4.32
N LEU A 208 17.59 -3.18 3.47
CA LEU A 208 16.41 -2.63 2.81
C LEU A 208 15.12 -3.14 3.46
N SER A 209 14.07 -2.34 3.36
CA SER A 209 12.73 -2.69 3.81
C SER A 209 11.67 -2.10 2.89
N LEU A 210 10.48 -2.65 2.96
CA LEU A 210 9.33 -2.22 2.16
C LEU A 210 8.47 -1.24 2.94
N ARG A 211 8.12 -0.13 2.29
CA ARG A 211 7.15 0.83 2.80
C ARG A 211 5.75 0.42 2.39
N PHE A 212 4.85 0.35 3.37
CA PHE A 212 3.46 -0.07 3.20
C PHE A 212 3.31 -1.43 2.50
N PRO A 213 3.95 -2.50 3.01
CA PRO A 213 3.81 -3.82 2.44
C PRO A 213 2.36 -4.32 2.60
N ARG A 214 1.79 -4.84 1.51
CA ARG A 214 0.44 -5.40 1.46
C ARG A 214 0.49 -6.76 0.78
N PHE A 215 -0.08 -7.76 1.43
CA PHE A 215 -0.26 -9.08 0.83
C PHE A 215 -1.26 -9.00 -0.34
N LEU A 216 -0.91 -9.64 -1.45
CA LEU A 216 -1.80 -9.80 -2.59
C LEU A 216 -2.35 -11.22 -2.67
N LYS A 217 -1.46 -12.20 -2.81
CA LYS A 217 -1.82 -13.61 -2.97
C LYS A 217 -0.65 -14.52 -2.61
N LYS A 218 -0.98 -15.78 -2.31
CA LYS A 218 -0.01 -16.87 -2.23
C LYS A 218 0.35 -17.31 -3.65
N ARG A 219 1.63 -17.52 -3.91
CA ARG A 219 2.17 -18.02 -5.19
C ARG A 219 2.37 -19.52 -5.06
N GLU A 220 1.41 -20.28 -5.55
CA GLU A 220 1.49 -21.75 -5.61
C GLU A 220 2.32 -22.21 -6.82
N ASP A 221 2.57 -21.32 -7.76
CA ASP A 221 3.38 -21.54 -8.95
C ASP A 221 4.89 -21.46 -8.68
N LYS A 222 5.31 -20.90 -7.54
CA LYS A 222 6.71 -20.65 -7.21
C LYS A 222 7.16 -21.38 -5.96
N GLY A 223 8.33 -22.00 -6.04
CA GLY A 223 9.04 -22.55 -4.89
C GLY A 223 9.89 -21.50 -4.17
N ILE A 224 10.42 -21.87 -3.01
CA ILE A 224 11.29 -21.00 -2.18
C ILE A 224 12.54 -20.54 -2.95
N GLU A 225 13.08 -21.41 -3.81
CA GLU A 225 14.25 -21.09 -4.65
C GLU A 225 13.95 -19.99 -5.69
N GLU A 226 12.70 -19.86 -6.12
CA GLU A 226 12.25 -18.86 -7.11
C GLU A 226 11.71 -17.57 -6.46
N ALA A 227 11.84 -17.45 -5.14
CA ALA A 227 11.53 -16.22 -4.43
C ALA A 227 12.46 -15.08 -4.87
N SER A 228 12.05 -13.85 -4.58
CA SER A 228 12.86 -12.68 -4.92
C SER A 228 14.17 -12.67 -4.15
N THR A 229 15.25 -12.27 -4.83
CA THR A 229 16.58 -12.21 -4.24
C THR A 229 16.90 -10.84 -3.64
N ASN A 230 17.91 -10.81 -2.78
CA ASN A 230 18.51 -9.57 -2.25
C ASN A 230 19.08 -8.67 -3.36
N GLU A 231 19.69 -9.21 -4.43
CA GLU A 231 20.16 -8.40 -5.56
C GLU A 231 18.99 -7.80 -6.34
N PHE A 232 17.91 -8.55 -6.54
CA PHE A 232 16.71 -8.04 -7.18
C PHE A 232 16.11 -6.88 -6.38
N LEU A 233 16.02 -7.03 -5.06
CA LEU A 233 15.57 -5.97 -4.15
C LEU A 233 16.47 -4.72 -4.24
N ALA A 234 17.80 -4.90 -4.23
CA ALA A 234 18.76 -3.81 -4.39
C ALA A 234 18.61 -3.12 -5.76
N GLY A 235 18.38 -3.89 -6.83
CA GLY A 235 18.11 -3.37 -8.16
C GLY A 235 16.86 -2.51 -8.24
N LEU A 236 15.78 -2.90 -7.57
CA LEU A 236 14.56 -2.10 -7.47
C LEU A 236 14.80 -0.78 -6.72
N TRP A 237 15.56 -0.82 -5.62
CA TRP A 237 15.90 0.39 -4.88
C TRP A 237 16.72 1.38 -5.73
N ARG A 238 17.74 0.90 -6.46
CA ARG A 238 18.55 1.76 -7.35
C ARG A 238 17.70 2.40 -8.46
N LYS A 239 16.75 1.66 -9.03
CA LYS A 239 15.79 2.19 -10.01
C LYS A 239 14.88 3.26 -9.42
N GLN A 240 14.44 3.09 -8.17
CA GLN A 240 13.65 4.08 -7.46
C GLN A 240 14.43 5.38 -7.25
N GLU A 241 15.67 5.29 -6.76
CA GLU A 241 16.53 6.47 -6.54
C GLU A 241 16.85 7.20 -7.85
N ALA A 242 17.22 6.47 -8.91
CA ALA A 242 17.48 7.07 -10.21
C ALA A 242 16.26 7.85 -10.74
N LYS A 243 15.06 7.28 -10.60
CA LYS A 243 13.82 7.95 -11.00
C LYS A 243 13.53 9.18 -10.14
N ALA A 244 13.80 9.12 -8.83
CA ALA A 244 13.61 10.26 -7.94
C ALA A 244 14.54 11.44 -8.30
N VAL A 245 15.76 11.17 -8.78
CA VAL A 245 16.68 12.21 -9.27
C VAL A 245 16.13 12.85 -10.55
N THR A 246 15.72 12.05 -11.55
CA THR A 246 15.16 12.59 -12.80
C THR A 246 13.90 13.45 -12.58
N GLU A 247 13.02 13.05 -11.66
CA GLU A 247 11.83 13.84 -11.31
C GLU A 247 12.19 15.15 -10.59
N ARG A 248 13.28 15.20 -9.80
CA ARG A 248 13.77 16.44 -9.19
C ARG A 248 14.37 17.38 -10.22
N ASP A 249 15.20 16.87 -11.13
CA ASP A 249 15.87 17.69 -12.15
C ASP A 249 14.87 18.28 -13.15
N SER A 250 13.89 17.49 -13.59
CA SER A 250 12.81 17.98 -14.46
C SER A 250 11.90 19.00 -13.78
N LYS A 251 11.68 18.88 -12.47
CA LYS A 251 10.92 19.86 -11.70
C LYS A 251 11.69 21.16 -11.49
N ALA A 252 13.00 21.08 -11.24
CA ALA A 252 13.87 22.25 -11.14
C ALA A 252 13.95 23.03 -12.48
N ALA A 253 14.10 22.31 -13.60
CA ALA A 253 14.12 22.94 -14.93
C ALA A 253 12.79 23.62 -15.31
N GLY A 254 11.64 23.04 -14.93
CA GLY A 254 10.33 23.65 -15.16
C GLY A 254 10.03 24.86 -14.26
N GLU A 255 10.67 24.96 -13.09
CA GLU A 255 10.56 26.11 -12.19
C GLU A 255 11.47 27.27 -12.65
N GLU A 256 12.62 26.99 -13.29
CA GLU A 256 13.47 28.02 -13.91
C GLU A 256 12.83 28.65 -15.15
N GLU A 257 12.22 27.87 -16.05
CA GLU A 257 11.49 28.43 -17.22
C GLU A 257 10.25 29.25 -16.81
N ALA A 258 9.59 28.91 -15.71
CA ALA A 258 8.42 29.65 -15.22
C ALA A 258 8.77 30.97 -14.49
N GLY A 259 10.04 31.16 -14.13
CA GLY A 259 10.56 32.37 -13.47
C GLY A 259 11.07 33.45 -14.43
N GLU A 260 11.22 33.13 -15.72
CA GLU A 260 11.80 34.02 -16.73
C GLU A 260 10.76 34.71 -17.65
N VAL A 261 9.45 34.62 -17.31
CA VAL A 261 8.34 35.22 -18.08
C VAL A 261 7.56 36.29 -17.32
#